data_AF-A0A2P8HZG4-F1
#
_entry.id   AF-A0A2P8HZG4-F1
#
_cell.length_a   1.000
_cell.length_b   1.000
_cell.length_c   1.000
_cell.angle_alpha   90.00
_cell.angle_beta   90.00
_cell.angle_gamma   90.00
#
_symmetry.space_group_name_H-M   'P 1'
#
loop_
_entity.id
_entity.type
_entity.pdbx_description
1 polymer ?
#
loop_
_entity_poly.entity_id
_entity_poly.type
_entity_poly.pdbx_seq_one_letter_code
_entity_poly.pdbx_strand_id
1 'polypeptide(L)'
;MDFEEIVIETDRLDFPALAAGDGPVVVCRHGFPDHPATFGPLAEHLVAAGRRVVAPFLRGHHPATADRMTCADSITPTPPTPPTPPTPPTPPTPPTPPTPPGSRGRCPRTPGST
;
A
#
# COMPACT_ATOMS: atom_id res chain seq x y z
N MET A 1 -20.71 4.45 -22.53
CA MET A 1 -19.80 4.03 -23.60
C MET A 1 -18.97 2.86 -23.15
N ASP A 2 -18.81 1.84 -23.98
CA ASP A 2 -17.84 0.77 -23.75
C ASP A 2 -16.51 1.18 -24.39
N PHE A 3 -15.45 1.16 -23.59
CA PHE A 3 -14.09 1.43 -24.05
C PHE A 3 -13.35 0.12 -24.28
N GLU A 4 -12.49 0.10 -25.29
CA GLU A 4 -11.45 -0.91 -25.45
C GLU A 4 -10.23 -0.48 -24.62
N GLU A 5 -9.66 -1.39 -23.83
CA GLU A 5 -8.37 -1.14 -23.18
C GLU A 5 -7.23 -1.49 -24.14
N ILE A 6 -6.33 -0.54 -24.37
CA ILE A 6 -5.17 -0.67 -25.25
C ILE A 6 -3.89 -0.30 -24.51
N VAL A 7 -2.74 -0.64 -25.08
CA VAL A 7 -1.43 -0.15 -24.65
C VAL A 7 -0.83 0.73 -25.75
N ILE A 8 -0.40 1.93 -25.38
CA ILE A 8 0.34 2.84 -26.26
C ILE A 8 1.83 2.66 -25.95
N GLU A 9 2.51 1.91 -26.81
CA GLU A 9 3.94 1.68 -26.71
C GLU A 9 4.73 2.92 -27.13
N THR A 10 5.76 3.28 -26.36
CA THR A 10 6.70 4.35 -26.70
C THR A 10 8.11 3.98 -26.28
N ASP A 11 9.13 4.66 -26.81
CA ASP A 11 10.53 4.40 -26.45
C ASP A 11 10.86 4.62 -24.95
N ARG A 12 9.96 5.29 -24.21
CA ARG A 12 10.21 5.68 -22.81
C ARG A 12 9.35 4.91 -21.82
N LEU A 13 8.10 4.65 -22.16
CA LEU A 13 7.13 3.99 -21.30
C LEU A 13 5.91 3.52 -22.10
N ASP A 14 5.34 2.40 -21.68
CA ASP A 14 4.06 1.91 -22.18
C ASP A 14 2.91 2.50 -21.36
N PHE A 15 1.93 3.07 -22.04
CA PHE A 15 0.77 3.69 -21.40
C PHE A 15 -0.47 2.83 -21.64
N PRO A 16 -1.00 2.13 -20.62
CA PRO A 16 -2.35 1.60 -20.72
C PRO A 16 -3.33 2.76 -20.91
N ALA A 17 -4.35 2.56 -21.74
CA ALA A 17 -5.32 3.59 -22.09
C ALA A 17 -6.68 2.97 -22.44
N LEU A 18 -7.73 3.75 -22.24
CA LEU A 18 -9.06 3.45 -22.76
C LEU A 18 -9.23 4.11 -24.13
N ALA A 19 -9.74 3.39 -25.11
CA ALA A 19 -9.94 3.87 -26.47
C ALA A 19 -11.36 3.59 -26.97
N ALA A 20 -11.87 4.49 -27.81
CA ALA A 20 -13.16 4.31 -28.47
C ALA A 20 -13.24 5.10 -29.78
N GLY A 21 -13.94 4.52 -30.76
CA GLY A 21 -14.19 5.12 -32.07
C GLY A 21 -12.98 5.16 -32.99
N ASP A 22 -13.20 5.72 -34.17
CA ASP A 22 -12.26 5.79 -35.27
C ASP A 22 -12.14 7.22 -35.82
N GLY A 23 -11.05 7.50 -36.53
CA GLY A 23 -10.79 8.81 -37.12
C GLY A 23 -9.71 9.61 -36.38
N PRO A 24 -9.71 10.95 -36.51
CA PRO A 24 -8.68 11.79 -35.91
C PRO A 24 -8.65 11.66 -34.38
N VAL A 25 -7.44 11.49 -33.84
CA VAL A 25 -7.23 11.22 -32.41
C VAL A 25 -7.47 12.47 -31.55
N VAL A 26 -8.19 12.28 -30.45
CA VAL A 26 -8.32 13.22 -29.34
C VAL A 26 -7.84 12.53 -28.07
N VAL A 27 -6.86 13.14 -27.40
CA VAL A 27 -6.31 12.61 -26.15
C VAL A 27 -7.01 13.26 -24.96
N CYS A 28 -7.71 12.46 -24.16
CA CYS A 28 -8.41 12.91 -22.97
C CYS A 28 -7.59 12.58 -21.71
N ARG A 29 -7.00 13.61 -21.10
CA ARG A 29 -6.12 13.45 -19.94
C ARG A 29 -6.86 13.80 -18.64
N HIS A 30 -7.04 12.82 -17.77
CA HIS A 30 -7.72 13.02 -16.49
C HIS A 30 -6.81 13.71 -15.45
N GLY A 31 -7.41 14.18 -14.35
CA GLY A 31 -6.71 14.79 -13.22
C GLY A 31 -6.74 13.92 -11.97
N PHE A 32 -6.49 14.55 -10.83
CA PHE A 32 -6.66 13.94 -9.51
C PHE A 32 -7.92 14.49 -8.83
N PRO A 33 -8.72 13.68 -8.11
CA PRO A 33 -8.67 12.21 -7.98
C PRO A 33 -9.62 11.54 -8.98
N ASP A 34 -9.20 11.44 -10.26
CA ASP A 34 -10.09 11.03 -11.35
C ASP A 34 -9.57 9.77 -12.08
N HIS A 35 -10.38 9.22 -13.00
CA HIS A 35 -10.14 7.99 -13.75
C HIS A 35 -10.43 8.21 -15.24
N PRO A 36 -9.69 7.61 -16.20
CA PRO A 36 -9.92 7.84 -17.64
C PRO A 36 -11.37 7.54 -18.10
N ALA A 37 -12.06 6.62 -17.44
CA ALA A 37 -13.45 6.29 -17.75
C ALA A 37 -14.46 7.44 -17.49
N THR A 38 -14.09 8.48 -16.71
CA THR A 38 -14.98 9.62 -16.46
C THR A 38 -15.23 10.47 -17.70
N PHE A 39 -14.39 10.32 -18.73
CA PHE A 39 -14.63 10.89 -20.05
C PHE A 39 -15.76 10.21 -20.83
N GLY A 40 -16.41 9.16 -20.32
CA GLY A 40 -17.48 8.42 -21.01
C GLY A 40 -18.48 9.32 -21.75
N PRO A 41 -19.15 10.28 -21.09
CA PRO A 41 -20.09 11.19 -21.75
C PRO A 41 -19.44 12.05 -22.84
N LEU A 42 -18.23 12.57 -22.61
CA LEU A 42 -17.50 13.34 -23.62
C LEU A 42 -17.11 12.46 -24.82
N ALA A 43 -16.69 11.23 -24.54
CA ALA A 43 -16.27 10.28 -25.56
C ALA A 43 -17.42 9.90 -26.49
N GLU A 44 -18.64 9.73 -25.96
CA GLU A 44 -19.84 9.47 -26.77
C GLU A 44 -20.06 10.58 -27.82
N HIS A 45 -19.91 11.84 -27.42
CA HIS A 45 -20.07 12.99 -28.33
C HIS A 45 -18.93 13.07 -29.35
N LEU A 46 -17.69 12.82 -28.93
CA LEU A 46 -16.52 12.85 -29.82
C LEU A 46 -16.56 11.72 -30.86
N VAL A 47 -16.92 10.51 -30.44
CA VAL A 47 -17.07 9.35 -31.33
C VAL A 47 -18.22 9.57 -32.30
N ALA A 48 -19.37 10.11 -31.84
CA ALA A 48 -20.47 10.50 -32.74
C ALA A 48 -20.06 11.57 -33.77
N ALA A 49 -19.06 12.40 -33.45
CA ALA A 49 -18.46 13.38 -34.36
C ALA A 49 -17.33 12.81 -35.25
N GLY A 50 -17.13 11.49 -35.25
CA GLY A 50 -16.11 10.81 -36.08
C GLY A 50 -14.68 11.00 -35.60
N ARG A 51 -14.47 11.12 -34.28
CA ARG A 51 -13.15 11.18 -33.65
C ARG A 51 -12.82 9.88 -32.93
N ARG A 52 -11.54 9.53 -32.90
CA ARG A 52 -11.00 8.48 -32.04
C ARG A 52 -10.60 9.07 -30.70
N VAL A 53 -11.18 8.59 -29.62
CA VAL A 53 -10.86 9.02 -28.26
C VAL A 53 -9.83 8.08 -27.67
N VAL A 54 -8.80 8.64 -27.03
CA VAL A 54 -7.78 7.89 -26.29
C VAL A 54 -7.63 8.56 -24.92
N ALA A 55 -7.90 7.82 -23.85
CA ALA A 55 -7.82 8.27 -22.48
C ALA A 55 -6.78 7.43 -21.71
N PRO A 56 -5.51 7.85 -21.66
CA PRO A 56 -4.46 7.13 -20.95
C PRO A 56 -4.68 7.12 -19.44
N PHE A 57 -4.31 6.02 -18.80
CA PHE A 57 -4.15 5.99 -17.36
C PHE A 57 -2.88 6.77 -16.99
N LEU A 58 -3.02 7.78 -16.13
CA LEU A 58 -1.86 8.44 -15.55
C LEU A 58 -1.13 7.49 -14.58
N ARG A 59 0.17 7.76 -14.36
CA ARG A 59 1.01 6.96 -13.45
C ARG A 59 0.30 6.73 -12.10
N GLY A 60 0.27 5.49 -11.63
CA GLY A 60 -0.37 5.13 -10.37
C GLY A 60 -1.90 5.20 -10.37
N HIS A 61 -2.56 5.34 -11.52
CA HIS A 61 -4.02 5.30 -11.65
C HIS A 61 -4.53 4.03 -12.35
N HIS A 62 -3.66 3.30 -13.04
CA HIS A 62 -4.03 2.00 -13.61
C HIS A 62 -4.14 0.95 -12.49
N PRO A 63 -5.16 0.07 -12.48
CA PRO A 63 -5.36 -0.94 -11.44
C PRO A 63 -4.12 -1.78 -11.13
N ALA A 64 -3.34 -2.14 -12.16
CA ALA A 64 -2.11 -2.92 -11.99
C ALA A 64 -0.92 -2.14 -11.38
N THR A 65 -1.06 -0.84 -11.13
CA THR A 65 0.02 0.02 -10.60
C THR A 65 -0.39 0.93 -9.46
N ALA A 66 -1.70 1.06 -9.19
CA ALA A 66 -2.22 2.00 -8.21
C ALA A 66 -1.79 1.66 -6.77
N ASP A 67 -1.69 0.36 -6.46
CA ASP A 67 -1.22 -0.17 -5.18
C ASP A 67 0.29 0.08 -4.93
N ARG A 68 1.07 0.32 -5.98
CA ARG A 68 2.51 0.61 -5.88
C ARG A 68 2.81 2.06 -5.50
N MET A 69 1.81 2.94 -5.46
CA MET A 69 1.98 4.33 -5.05
C MET A 69 1.74 4.46 -3.55
N THR A 70 2.83 4.47 -2.77
CA THR A 70 2.84 4.46 -1.30
C THR A 70 2.07 5.61 -0.62
N CYS A 71 1.70 6.67 -1.34
CA CYS A 71 0.88 7.77 -0.84
C CYS A 71 -0.52 7.83 -1.46
N ALA A 72 -0.94 6.86 -2.29
CA ALA A 72 -2.27 6.89 -2.91
C ALA A 72 -3.41 6.98 -1.87
N ASP A 73 -3.23 6.33 -0.72
CA ASP A 73 -4.22 6.31 0.35
C ASP A 73 -4.17 7.53 1.29
N SER A 74 -3.19 8.42 1.16
CA SER A 74 -2.99 9.51 2.14
C SER A 74 -4.07 10.60 2.09
N ILE A 75 -4.97 10.58 1.10
CA ILE A 75 -6.13 11.46 1.01
C ILE A 75 -7.42 10.83 1.53
N THR A 76 -7.45 9.50 1.65
CA THR A 76 -8.56 8.81 2.31
C THR A 76 -8.38 9.04 3.80
N PRO A 77 -9.35 9.65 4.51
CA PRO A 77 -9.23 9.81 5.95
C PRO A 77 -9.02 8.42 6.56
N THR A 78 -7.87 8.21 7.18
CA THR A 78 -7.57 6.97 7.91
C THR A 78 -8.72 6.75 8.90
N PRO A 79 -9.36 5.57 8.94
CA PRO A 79 -10.31 5.28 10.00
C PRO A 79 -9.60 5.53 11.34
N PRO A 80 -10.31 6.11 12.34
CA PRO A 80 -9.68 6.41 13.62
C PRO A 80 -9.06 5.13 14.18
N THR A 81 -7.79 5.21 14.59
CA THR A 81 -7.13 4.10 15.29
C THR A 81 -8.02 3.69 16.46
N PRO A 82 -8.38 2.40 16.61
CA PRO A 82 -9.14 1.94 17.77
C PRO A 82 -8.38 2.33 19.05
N PRO A 83 -9.10 2.68 20.14
CA PRO A 83 -8.45 3.07 21.38
C PRO A 83 -7.54 1.94 21.87
N THR A 84 -6.33 2.30 22.31
CA THR A 84 -5.42 1.34 22.95
C THR A 84 -6.15 0.69 24.14
N PRO A 85 -6.19 -0.66 24.24
CA PRO A 85 -6.76 -1.32 25.40
C PRO A 85 -6.04 -0.90 26.68
N PRO A 86 -6.72 -0.86 27.84
CA PRO A 86 -6.08 -0.49 29.09
C PRO A 86 -4.94 -1.46 29.42
N THR A 87 -3.83 -0.93 29.92
CA THR A 87 -2.71 -1.74 30.41
C THR A 87 -3.23 -2.70 31.51
N PRO A 88 -2.95 -4.01 31.43
CA PRO A 88 -3.34 -4.95 32.48
C PRO A 88 -2.66 -4.59 33.82
N PRO A 89 -3.28 -4.90 34.97
CA PRO A 89 -2.68 -4.64 36.28
C PRO A 89 -1.36 -5.40 36.41
N THR A 90 -0.38 -4.77 37.07
CA THR A 90 0.89 -5.43 37.40
C THR A 90 0.62 -6.64 38.29
N PRO A 91 1.16 -7.83 37.99
CA PRO A 91 1.01 -9.01 38.84
C PRO A 91 1.66 -8.77 40.22
N PRO A 92 1.15 -9.41 41.30
CA PRO A 92 1.75 -9.27 42.62
C PRO A 92 3.20 -9.79 42.62
N THR A 93 4.08 -9.10 43.35
CA THR A 93 5.45 -9.54 43.56
C THR A 93 5.47 -10.94 44.17
N PRO A 94 6.24 -11.90 43.62
CA PRO A 94 6.35 -13.23 44.21
C PRO A 94 6.99 -13.17 45.61
N PRO A 95 6.65 -14.10 46.52
CA PRO A 95 7.25 -14.14 47.85
C PRO A 95 8.77 -14.34 47.74
N THR A 96 9.52 -13.67 48.62
CA THR A 96 10.97 -13.85 48.73
C THR A 96 11.29 -15.32 49.01
N PRO A 97 12.21 -15.96 48.25
CA PRO A 97 12.60 -17.34 48.51
C PRO A 97 13.27 -17.47 49.89
N PRO A 98 13.12 -18.62 50.58
CA PRO A 98 13.79 -18.84 51.85
C PRO A 98 15.31 -18.77 51.67
N THR A 99 15.98 -18.14 52.64
CA THR A 99 17.45 -18.06 52.67
C THR A 99 18.04 -19.48 52.63
N PRO A 100 18.97 -19.77 51.71
CA PRO A 100 19.61 -21.09 51.67
C PRO A 100 20.36 -21.34 52.99
N PRO A 101 20.35 -22.58 53.51
CA PRO A 101 21.11 -22.91 54.70
C PRO A 101 22.59 -22.61 54.46
N GLY A 102 23.16 -21.78 55.33
CA GLY A 102 24.55 -21.36 55.26
C GLY A 102 25.47 -22.57 55.08
N SER A 103 26.38 -22.48 54.10
CA SER A 103 27.34 -23.53 53.79
C SER A 103 28.14 -23.88 55.04
N ARG A 104 27.90 -25.07 55.62
CA ARG A 104 28.81 -25.65 56.60
C ARG A 104 30.17 -25.79 55.91
N GLY A 105 31.19 -25.20 56.54
CA GLY A 105 32.52 -25.02 55.98
C GLY A 105 33.10 -26.29 55.35
N ARG A 106 33.62 -26.15 54.12
CA ARG A 106 34.52 -27.14 53.55
C ARG A 106 35.80 -27.15 54.37
N CYS A 107 36.17 -28.31 54.90
CA CYS A 107 37.52 -28.58 55.39
C CYS A 107 38.53 -28.33 54.25
N PRO A 108 39.60 -27.54 54.47
CA PRO A 108 40.65 -27.38 53.48
C PRO A 108 41.43 -28.70 53.34
N ARG A 109 41.53 -29.20 52.10
CA ARG A 109 42.43 -30.30 51.75
C ARG A 109 43.86 -29.78 51.75
N THR A 110 44.72 -30.41 52.55
CA THR A 110 46.18 -30.23 52.53
C THR A 110 46.76 -30.68 51.18
N PRO A 111 47.66 -29.91 50.56
CA PRO A 111 48.42 -30.37 49.41
C PRO A 111 49.56 -31.29 49.86
N GLY A 112 49.68 -32.47 49.22
CA GLY A 112 50.75 -33.44 49.46
C GLY A 112 52.08 -32.98 48.87
N SER A 113 53.15 -33.23 49.63
CA SER A 113 54.56 -33.07 49.24
C SER A 113 55.00 -34.24 48.35
N THR A 114 55.86 -33.92 47.37
CA THR A 114 56.84 -34.76 46.63
C THR A 114 56.88 -36.26 46.88
#